data_AF-A0AAV8C114-F1
#
_entry.id   AF-A0AAV8C114-F1
#
_cell.length_a   1.000
_cell.length_b   1.000
_cell.length_c   1.000
_cell.angle_alpha   90.00
_cell.angle_beta   90.00
_cell.angle_gamma   90.00
#
_symmetry.space_group_name_H-M   'P 1'
#
loop_
_entity.id
_entity.type
_entity.pdbx_description
1 polymer ?
#
loop_
_entity_poly.entity_id
_entity_poly.type
_entity_poly.pdbx_seq_one_letter_code
_entity_poly.pdbx_strand_id
1 'polypeptide(L)'
;MLALASMLHSRSSPITIFHTHYNSGAIDRSSKHPSYRFIEIPDQVSNFRSSSQDNVLSLISLLNDNCTEPFHRHLAKILSDTDDDDTPCLVLDMHWYKMNPVAKVLGVPTLVLRTGSAASLNGFIALPALYRKGILPSRAQVAGQFMCSLSF
;
A
#
# COMPACT_ATOMS: atom_id res chain seq x y z
N MET A 1 2.04 -9.86 3.58
CA MET A 1 2.01 -8.82 4.64
C MET A 1 1.76 -9.40 6.03
N LEU A 2 0.63 -10.08 6.30
CA LEU A 2 0.36 -10.62 7.66
C LEU A 2 1.43 -11.57 8.20
N ALA A 3 1.96 -12.49 7.38
CA ALA A 3 3.06 -13.36 7.80
C ALA A 3 4.33 -12.58 8.20
N LEU A 4 4.66 -11.52 7.47
CA LEU A 4 5.78 -10.62 7.81
C LEU A 4 5.50 -9.90 9.13
N ALA A 5 4.29 -9.39 9.31
CA ALA A 5 3.87 -8.77 10.57
C ALA A 5 4.02 -9.74 11.76
N SER A 6 3.68 -11.02 11.59
CA SER A 6 3.90 -12.05 12.61
C SER A 6 5.37 -12.28 12.93
N MET A 7 6.25 -12.29 11.93
CA MET A 7 7.70 -12.41 12.15
C MET A 7 8.33 -11.18 12.82
N LEU A 8 7.80 -9.98 12.55
CA LEU A 8 8.24 -8.76 13.22
C LEU A 8 7.73 -8.71 14.66
N HIS A 9 6.47 -9.11 14.88
CA HIS A 9 5.88 -9.15 16.21
C HIS A 9 6.59 -10.13 17.14
N SER A 10 7.05 -11.28 16.64
CA SER A 10 7.81 -12.25 17.45
C SER A 10 9.17 -11.71 17.92
N ARG A 11 9.61 -10.57 17.38
CA ARG A 11 10.79 -9.82 17.82
C ARG A 11 10.44 -8.62 18.70
N SER A 12 9.27 -8.67 19.34
CA SER A 12 8.75 -7.66 20.27
C SER A 12 8.44 -6.29 19.65
N SER A 13 8.24 -6.21 18.33
CA SER A 13 7.76 -4.97 17.70
C SER A 13 6.22 -4.86 17.81
N PRO A 14 5.67 -3.75 18.33
CA PRO A 14 4.26 -3.44 18.20
C PRO A 14 3.87 -3.35 16.71
N ILE A 15 2.72 -3.90 16.35
CA ILE A 15 2.26 -3.93 14.96
C ILE A 15 0.98 -3.11 14.82
N THR A 16 1.01 -2.12 13.93
CA THR A 16 -0.19 -1.44 13.43
C THR A 16 -0.40 -1.79 11.96
N ILE A 17 -1.60 -2.24 11.61
CA ILE A 17 -1.99 -2.63 10.26
C ILE A 17 -3.03 -1.64 9.75
N PHE A 18 -2.62 -0.86 8.74
CA PHE A 18 -3.55 -0.15 7.90
C PHE A 18 -4.21 -1.11 6.91
N HIS A 19 -5.53 -1.11 6.85
CA HIS A 19 -6.28 -1.86 5.86
C HIS A 19 -7.39 -1.01 5.29
N THR A 20 -7.83 -1.30 4.07
CA THR A 20 -8.97 -0.60 3.48
C THR A 20 -10.28 -1.31 3.80
N HIS A 21 -11.40 -0.63 3.57
CA HIS A 21 -12.72 -1.25 3.64
C HIS A 21 -12.89 -2.37 2.58
N TYR A 22 -12.26 -2.28 1.41
CA TYR A 22 -12.21 -3.38 0.42
C TYR A 22 -11.63 -4.66 1.01
N ASN A 23 -10.68 -4.52 1.94
CA ASN A 23 -10.07 -5.60 2.68
C ASN A 23 -10.80 -5.91 4.02
N SER A 24 -12.00 -5.35 4.28
CA SER A 24 -12.75 -5.38 5.55
C SER A 24 -13.35 -6.72 5.99
N GLY A 25 -12.97 -7.84 5.38
CA GLY A 25 -12.96 -9.13 6.10
C GLY A 25 -12.16 -9.09 7.43
N ALA A 26 -11.60 -7.93 7.77
CA ALA A 26 -10.93 -7.51 8.98
C ALA A 26 -11.63 -7.85 10.31
N ILE A 27 -12.96 -8.01 10.37
CA ILE A 27 -13.63 -8.52 11.59
C ILE A 27 -13.08 -9.91 11.97
N ASP A 28 -12.81 -10.77 10.98
CA ASP A 28 -12.19 -12.10 11.18
C ASP A 28 -10.65 -12.03 11.32
N ARG A 29 -10.02 -10.87 11.04
CA ARG A 29 -8.55 -10.72 11.17
C ARG A 29 -8.14 -10.14 12.51
N SER A 30 -8.94 -9.24 13.08
CA SER A 30 -8.74 -8.74 14.44
C SER A 30 -8.88 -9.88 15.46
N SER A 31 -9.86 -10.77 15.28
CA SER A 31 -10.03 -11.97 16.11
C SER A 31 -8.85 -12.94 16.00
N LYS A 32 -8.25 -13.08 14.81
CA LYS A 32 -7.07 -13.95 14.57
C LYS A 32 -5.75 -13.34 15.04
N HIS A 33 -5.69 -12.01 15.20
CA HIS A 33 -4.47 -11.30 15.57
C HIS A 33 -4.76 -10.21 16.63
N PRO A 34 -5.22 -10.59 17.83
CA PRO A 34 -5.63 -9.64 18.87
C PRO A 34 -4.47 -8.75 19.37
N SER A 35 -3.22 -9.19 19.16
CA SER A 35 -2.02 -8.44 19.53
C SER A 35 -1.67 -7.31 18.55
N TYR A 36 -2.39 -7.17 17.43
CA TYR A 36 -2.14 -6.10 16.44
C TYR A 36 -3.20 -5.02 16.55
N ARG A 37 -2.79 -3.77 16.31
CA ARG A 37 -3.72 -2.65 16.13
C ARG A 37 -4.15 -2.58 14.67
N PHE A 38 -5.45 -2.63 14.39
CA PHE A 38 -5.99 -2.46 13.04
C PHE A 38 -6.57 -1.06 12.88
N ILE A 39 -6.24 -0.39 11.77
CA ILE A 39 -6.78 0.92 11.41
C ILE A 39 -7.39 0.81 10.02
N GLU A 40 -8.70 0.98 9.95
CA GLU A 40 -9.40 1.02 8.68
C GLU A 40 -9.19 2.39 8.00
N ILE A 41 -8.82 2.34 6.72
CA ILE A 41 -8.68 3.48 5.84
C ILE A 41 -9.89 3.52 4.90
N PRO A 42 -10.71 4.58 4.95
CA PRO A 42 -11.82 4.77 4.02
C PRO A 42 -11.34 4.80 2.58
N ASP A 43 -11.85 3.89 1.74
CA ASP A 43 -11.39 3.73 0.36
C ASP A 43 -12.45 4.08 -0.70
N GLN A 44 -13.72 4.20 -0.30
CA GLN A 44 -14.84 4.61 -1.16
C GLN A 44 -14.99 3.75 -2.44
N VAL A 45 -14.54 2.49 -2.44
CA VAL A 45 -14.57 1.61 -3.64
C VAL A 45 -15.74 0.62 -3.67
N SER A 46 -16.70 0.74 -2.76
CA SER A 46 -17.88 -0.14 -2.71
C SER A 46 -18.67 -0.17 -4.03
N ASN A 47 -18.80 0.98 -4.70
CA ASN A 47 -19.48 1.12 -5.99
C ASN A 47 -18.65 0.60 -7.19
N PHE A 48 -17.34 0.42 -7.03
CA PHE A 48 -16.47 -0.14 -8.05
C PHE A 48 -16.65 -1.67 -8.18
N ARG A 49 -17.03 -2.33 -7.07
CA ARG A 49 -17.29 -3.79 -7.01
C ARG A 49 -18.48 -4.23 -7.85
N SER A 50 -19.46 -3.36 -8.09
CA SER A 50 -20.68 -3.68 -8.84
C SER A 50 -20.55 -3.48 -10.35
N SER A 51 -19.50 -2.79 -10.82
CA SER A 51 -19.43 -2.27 -12.20
C SER A 51 -18.24 -2.75 -13.02
N SER A 52 -17.21 -3.36 -12.41
CA SER A 52 -15.99 -3.71 -13.15
C SER A 52 -15.38 -5.04 -12.70
N GLN A 53 -15.55 -6.08 -13.52
CA GLN A 53 -14.92 -7.38 -13.29
C GLN A 53 -13.45 -7.42 -13.76
N ASP A 54 -12.96 -6.43 -14.54
CA ASP A 54 -11.81 -6.70 -15.43
C ASP A 54 -10.62 -5.72 -15.38
N ASN A 55 -10.47 -4.84 -14.38
CA ASN A 55 -9.23 -4.04 -14.31
C ASN A 55 -8.67 -3.82 -12.91
N VAL A 56 -7.86 -4.79 -12.46
CA VAL A 56 -7.08 -4.75 -11.23
C VAL A 56 -6.23 -3.48 -11.12
N LEU A 57 -5.67 -2.98 -12.22
CA LEU A 57 -4.86 -1.77 -12.20
C LEU A 57 -5.71 -0.53 -11.93
N SER A 58 -6.90 -0.43 -12.53
CA SER A 58 -7.84 0.66 -12.22
C SER A 58 -8.25 0.65 -10.75
N LEU A 59 -8.49 -0.54 -10.17
CA LEU A 59 -8.78 -0.67 -8.74
C LEU A 59 -7.61 -0.17 -7.89
N ILE A 60 -6.37 -0.59 -8.19
CA ILE A 60 -5.18 -0.16 -7.45
C ILE A 60 -5.01 1.37 -7.56
N SER A 61 -5.21 1.94 -8.74
CA SER A 61 -5.13 3.40 -8.93
C SER A 61 -6.16 4.12 -8.07
N LEU A 62 -7.43 3.69 -8.15
CA LEU A 62 -8.53 4.28 -7.38
C LEU A 62 -8.30 4.17 -5.88
N LEU A 63 -7.81 3.02 -5.40
CA LEU A 63 -7.45 2.82 -4.00
C LEU A 63 -6.35 3.80 -3.56
N ASN A 64 -5.30 3.99 -4.37
CA ASN A 64 -4.25 4.96 -4.05
C ASN A 64 -4.83 6.37 -3.97
N ASP A 65 -5.65 6.77 -4.94
CA ASP A 65 -6.27 8.10 -4.98
C ASP A 65 -7.12 8.36 -3.74
N ASN A 66 -8.04 7.45 -3.43
CA ASN A 66 -9.00 7.62 -2.35
C ASN A 66 -8.37 7.49 -0.95
N CYS A 67 -7.35 6.63 -0.81
CA CYS A 67 -6.75 6.34 0.49
C CYS A 67 -5.62 7.30 0.89
N THR A 68 -5.06 8.10 -0.04
CA THR A 68 -3.85 8.91 0.23
C THR A 68 -4.06 9.88 1.39
N GLU A 69 -5.10 10.71 1.30
CA GLU A 69 -5.39 11.73 2.32
C GLU A 69 -5.82 11.11 3.67
N PRO A 70 -6.74 10.13 3.71
CA PRO A 70 -7.03 9.41 4.94
C PRO A 70 -5.80 8.75 5.58
N PHE A 71 -4.95 8.09 4.78
CA PHE A 71 -3.73 7.46 5.27
C PHE A 71 -2.78 8.49 5.89
N HIS A 72 -2.55 9.62 5.22
CA HIS A 72 -1.74 10.72 5.75
C HIS A 72 -2.23 11.17 7.13
N ARG A 73 -3.53 11.44 7.28
CA ARG A 73 -4.12 11.86 8.56
C ARG A 73 -3.94 10.82 9.66
N HIS A 74 -4.15 9.54 9.36
CA HIS A 74 -3.99 8.49 10.37
C HIS A 74 -2.52 8.27 10.73
N LEU A 75 -1.61 8.29 9.76
CA LEU A 75 -0.17 8.15 10.02
C LEU A 75 0.35 9.33 10.85
N ALA A 76 0.00 10.56 10.49
CA ALA A 76 0.37 11.75 11.26
C ALA A 76 -0.13 11.66 12.72
N LYS A 77 -1.35 11.18 12.93
CA LYS A 77 -1.90 10.97 14.29
C LYS A 77 -1.11 9.92 15.08
N ILE A 78 -0.69 8.82 14.45
CA ILE A 78 0.12 7.82 15.15
C ILE A 78 1.45 8.43 15.57
N LEU A 79 2.10 9.18 14.68
CA LEU A 79 3.38 9.82 14.96
C LEU A 79 3.26 10.86 16.07
N SER A 80 2.14 11.59 16.17
CA SER A 80 1.92 12.53 17.27
C SER A 80 1.67 11.84 18.62
N ASP A 81 1.20 10.59 18.59
CA ASP A 81 0.93 9.78 19.79
C ASP A 81 2.15 8.94 20.20
N THR A 82 3.27 9.01 19.46
CA THR A 82 4.47 8.20 19.68
C THR A 82 5.56 9.04 20.36
N ASP A 83 6.26 8.44 21.33
CA ASP A 83 7.40 9.09 22.00
C ASP A 83 8.60 9.25 21.04
N ASP A 84 9.42 10.29 21.26
CA ASP A 84 10.53 10.64 20.36
C ASP A 84 11.58 9.51 20.19
N ASP A 85 11.71 8.62 21.18
CA ASP A 85 12.67 7.50 21.15
C ASP A 85 12.16 6.28 20.32
N ASP A 86 10.87 6.22 19.99
CA ASP A 86 10.23 5.08 19.31
C ASP A 86 9.83 5.41 17.87
N THR A 87 10.80 5.71 17.00
CA THR A 87 10.49 6.02 15.59
C THR A 87 9.91 4.79 14.86
N PRO A 88 8.64 4.83 14.41
CA PRO A 88 8.05 3.68 13.73
C PRO A 88 8.62 3.52 12.32
N CYS A 89 8.64 2.29 11.81
CA CYS A 89 8.94 1.99 10.42
C CYS A 89 7.67 1.61 9.66
N LEU A 90 7.44 2.27 8.52
CA LEU A 90 6.36 1.90 7.62
C LEU A 90 6.81 0.77 6.69
N VAL A 91 5.95 -0.23 6.53
CA VAL A 91 6.15 -1.34 5.60
C VAL A 91 4.98 -1.37 4.62
N LEU A 92 5.22 -1.06 3.33
CA LEU A 92 4.16 -1.03 2.31
C LEU A 92 4.35 -2.08 1.21
N ASP A 93 3.24 -2.53 0.64
CA ASP A 93 3.26 -3.20 -0.66
C ASP A 93 3.48 -2.16 -1.76
N MET A 94 4.30 -2.48 -2.76
CA MET A 94 4.69 -1.54 -3.83
C MET A 94 3.51 -0.98 -4.63
N HIS A 95 2.35 -1.64 -4.62
CA HIS A 95 1.16 -1.10 -5.26
C HIS A 95 0.54 0.09 -4.51
N TRP A 96 0.92 0.35 -3.25
CA TRP A 96 0.53 1.54 -2.48
C TRP A 96 1.49 2.71 -2.69
N TYR A 97 1.84 2.96 -3.95
CA TYR A 97 2.88 3.91 -4.35
C TYR A 97 2.63 5.35 -3.90
N LYS A 98 1.38 5.79 -3.71
CA LYS A 98 1.09 7.15 -3.19
C LYS A 98 1.33 7.30 -1.68
N MET A 99 1.41 6.20 -0.95
CA MET A 99 1.66 6.23 0.50
C MET A 99 3.15 6.46 0.82
N ASN A 100 4.05 6.08 -0.08
CA ASN A 100 5.49 6.27 0.12
C ASN A 100 5.90 7.77 0.17
N PRO A 101 5.48 8.64 -0.76
CA PRO A 101 5.71 10.07 -0.64
C PRO A 101 5.10 10.69 0.64
N VAL A 102 3.91 10.22 1.05
CA VAL A 102 3.27 10.65 2.30
C VAL A 102 4.15 10.33 3.51
N ALA A 103 4.64 9.10 3.60
CA ALA A 103 5.53 8.67 4.68
C ALA A 103 6.84 9.47 4.69
N LYS A 104 7.39 9.76 3.50
CA LYS A 104 8.59 10.59 3.35
C LYS A 104 8.39 12.01 3.86
N VAL A 105 7.26 12.65 3.56
CA VAL A 105 6.92 14.00 4.07
C VAL A 105 6.82 13.99 5.60
N LEU A 106 6.31 12.90 6.18
CA LEU A 106 6.20 12.73 7.62
C LEU A 106 7.49 12.20 8.29
N GLY A 107 8.60 12.05 7.54
CA GLY A 107 9.89 11.61 8.07
C GLY A 107 9.94 10.14 8.48
N VAL A 108 9.00 9.30 8.04
CA VAL A 108 8.89 7.90 8.48
C VAL A 108 9.81 6.99 7.63
N PRO A 109 10.76 6.26 8.24
CA PRO A 109 11.54 5.24 7.55
C PRO A 109 10.62 4.20 6.91
N THR A 110 10.82 3.94 5.62
CA THR A 110 9.85 3.19 4.81
C THR A 110 10.49 2.04 4.04
N LEU A 111 9.97 0.82 4.23
CA LEU A 111 10.33 -0.39 3.50
C LEU A 111 9.24 -0.73 2.47
N VAL A 112 9.59 -0.66 1.18
CA VAL A 112 8.69 -1.02 0.08
C VAL A 112 8.91 -2.48 -0.32
N LEU A 113 7.85 -3.30 -0.29
CA LEU A 113 7.90 -4.71 -0.65
C LEU A 113 7.14 -5.00 -1.93
N ARG A 114 7.77 -5.80 -2.79
CA ARG A 114 7.07 -6.47 -3.88
C ARG A 114 6.64 -7.87 -3.44
N THR A 115 5.34 -8.07 -3.29
CA THR A 115 4.71 -9.37 -2.95
C THR A 115 4.56 -10.35 -4.12
N GLY A 116 5.02 -9.96 -5.31
CA GLY A 116 5.05 -10.78 -6.51
C GLY A 116 6.38 -11.52 -6.64
N SER A 117 6.48 -12.40 -7.62
CA SER A 117 7.73 -13.14 -7.88
C SER A 117 8.89 -12.21 -8.24
N ALA A 118 10.09 -12.52 -7.75
CA ALA A 118 11.32 -11.84 -8.17
C ALA A 118 11.53 -11.94 -9.69
N ALA A 119 11.10 -13.04 -10.32
CA ALA A 119 11.19 -13.22 -11.76
C ALA A 119 10.32 -12.21 -12.55
N SER A 120 9.18 -11.77 -11.99
CA SER A 120 8.32 -10.79 -12.66
C SER A 120 8.72 -9.34 -12.38
N LEU A 121 9.65 -9.09 -11.47
CA LEU A 121 10.11 -7.75 -11.10
C LEU A 121 10.73 -7.02 -12.30
N ASN A 122 11.59 -7.70 -13.08
CA ASN A 122 12.21 -7.10 -14.27
C ASN A 122 11.16 -6.68 -15.31
N GLY A 123 10.15 -7.54 -15.53
CA GLY A 123 9.05 -7.22 -16.42
C GLY A 123 8.25 -6.01 -15.93
N PHE A 124 7.97 -5.95 -14.63
CA PHE A 124 7.28 -4.82 -14.01
C PHE A 124 8.09 -3.52 -14.16
N ILE A 125 9.40 -3.55 -13.89
CA ILE A 125 10.28 -2.40 -14.01
C ILE A 125 10.36 -1.91 -15.46
N ALA A 126 10.30 -2.82 -16.43
CA ALA A 126 10.36 -2.48 -17.85
C ALA A 126 9.05 -1.86 -18.39
N LEU A 127 7.90 -2.02 -17.70
CA LEU A 127 6.60 -1.58 -18.20
C LEU A 127 6.57 -0.13 -18.72
N PRO A 128 7.08 0.89 -18.00
CA PRO A 128 7.04 2.27 -18.49
C PRO A 128 7.84 2.46 -19.78
N ALA A 129 8.98 1.79 -19.91
CA ALA A 129 9.79 1.84 -21.11
C ALA A 129 9.09 1.14 -22.30
N LEU A 130 8.43 0.02 -22.04
CA LEU A 130 7.64 -0.70 -23.06
C LEU A 130 6.46 0.15 -23.57
N TYR A 131 5.78 0.88 -22.68
CA TYR A 131 4.74 1.84 -23.09
C TYR A 131 5.29 3.01 -23.89
N ARG A 132 6.39 3.63 -23.44
CA ARG A 132 7.03 4.75 -24.18
C ARG A 132 7.47 4.35 -25.58
N LYS A 133 7.89 3.10 -25.76
CA LYS A 133 8.28 2.55 -27.06
C LYS A 133 7.09 2.09 -27.93
N GLY A 134 5.86 2.21 -27.44
CA GLY A 134 4.66 1.74 -28.15
C GLY A 134 4.55 0.23 -28.31
N ILE A 135 5.35 -0.54 -27.55
CA ILE A 135 5.32 -2.02 -27.59
C ILE A 135 4.04 -2.54 -26.92
N LEU A 136 3.57 -1.84 -25.89
CA LEU A 136 2.32 -2.13 -25.20
C LEU A 136 1.24 -1.09 -25.56
N PRO A 137 -0.04 -1.49 -25.65
CA PRO A 137 -1.13 -0.60 -26.05
C PRO A 137 -1.35 0.54 -25.05
N SER A 138 -1.56 1.76 -25.57
CA SER A 138 -1.72 2.99 -24.77
C SER A 138 -2.91 2.97 -23.80
N ARG A 139 -3.98 2.20 -24.07
CA ARG A 139 -5.09 2.02 -23.11
C ARG A 139 -4.69 1.32 -21.81
N ALA A 140 -3.53 0.67 -21.76
CA ALA A 140 -2.96 0.12 -20.54
C ALA A 140 -2.00 1.10 -19.84
N GLN A 141 -1.86 2.36 -20.29
CA GLN A 141 -0.99 3.39 -19.70
C GLN A 141 -1.32 3.77 -18.27
N VAL A 142 -2.52 3.46 -17.76
CA VAL A 142 -2.78 3.56 -16.31
C VAL A 142 -1.64 2.84 -15.57
N ALA A 143 -1.20 1.68 -16.08
CA ALA A 143 -0.04 0.87 -15.63
C ALA A 143 1.34 1.58 -15.66
N GLY A 144 1.52 2.61 -16.49
CA GLY A 144 2.80 3.33 -16.63
C GLY A 144 2.98 4.49 -15.65
N GLN A 145 1.88 5.10 -15.17
CA GLN A 145 1.90 6.19 -14.20
C GLN A 145 2.33 5.73 -12.80
N PHE A 146 2.15 4.44 -12.49
CA PHE A 146 2.53 3.78 -11.23
C PHE A 146 4.03 3.84 -10.90
N MET A 147 4.89 4.11 -11.88
CA MET A 147 6.34 3.90 -11.78
C MET A 147 7.16 5.20 -11.76
N CYS A 148 6.65 6.34 -12.23
CA CYS A 148 7.37 7.61 -12.16
C CYS A 148 7.55 8.12 -10.71
N SER A 149 6.76 7.62 -9.76
CA SER A 149 6.84 7.95 -8.33
C SER A 149 7.78 7.05 -7.53
N LEU A 150 8.27 5.96 -8.14
CA LEU A 150 9.24 5.03 -7.54
C LEU A 150 10.65 5.34 -8.06
N SER A 151 11.08 6.59 -7.90
CA SER A 151 12.51 6.91 -8.00
C SER A 151 13.18 6.31 -6.75
N PHE A 152 13.96 5.24 -6.95
CA PHE A 152 14.88 4.72 -5.93
C PHE A 152 15.96 5.75 -5.60
#